data_AF-A0A7J3XTU9-F1
#
_entry.id   AF-A0A7J3XTU9-F1
#
_cell.length_a   1.000
_cell.length_b   1.000
_cell.length_c   1.000
_cell.angle_alpha   90.00
_cell.angle_beta   90.00
_cell.angle_gamma   90.00
#
_symmetry.space_group_name_H-M   'P 1'
#
loop_
_entity.id
_entity.type
_entity.pdbx_description
1 polymer ?
#
loop_
_entity_poly.entity_id
_entity_poly.type
_entity_poly.pdbx_seq_one_letter_code
_entity_poly.pdbx_strand_id
1 'polypeptide(L)'
;MSSRSEALSPEQRIQQATVILQRVAEDLGVPRNIRRVCSESIKILQSKKQSPALRASNVISMLDECSQDPNIPLFARTAIWQAVSLLEGIRDEG
;
A
#
# COMPACT_ATOMS: atom_id res chain seq x y z
N MET A 1 -12.96 29.66 -10.69
CA MET A 1 -12.94 28.18 -10.66
C MET A 1 -11.90 27.75 -9.64
N SER A 2 -12.34 27.49 -8.40
CA SER A 2 -11.46 27.03 -7.34
C SER A 2 -11.27 25.53 -7.52
N SER A 3 -10.18 25.12 -8.17
CA SER A 3 -9.73 23.73 -8.11
C SER A 3 -9.20 23.46 -6.71
N ARG A 4 -10.12 23.33 -5.75
CA ARG A 4 -9.86 22.64 -4.49
C ARG A 4 -9.49 21.22 -4.94
N SER A 5 -8.22 20.85 -4.85
CA SER A 5 -7.79 19.47 -5.06
C SER A 5 -8.68 18.58 -4.20
N GLU A 6 -9.59 17.84 -4.83
CA GLU A 6 -10.47 16.91 -4.12
C GLU A 6 -9.57 15.91 -3.41
N ALA A 7 -9.67 15.88 -2.07
CA ALA A 7 -8.94 14.91 -1.29
C ALA A 7 -9.38 13.51 -1.74
N LEU A 8 -8.42 12.63 -2.05
CA LEU A 8 -8.72 11.27 -2.49
C LEU A 8 -9.58 10.56 -1.45
N SER A 9 -10.67 9.93 -1.90
CA SER A 9 -11.48 9.07 -1.04
C SER A 9 -10.66 7.86 -0.56
N PRO A 10 -11.06 7.21 0.56
CA PRO A 10 -10.38 6.02 1.04
C PRO A 10 -10.17 4.95 -0.03
N GLU A 11 -11.19 4.67 -0.84
CA GLU A 11 -11.08 3.63 -1.87
C GLU A 11 -10.22 4.06 -3.06
N GLN A 12 -10.18 5.36 -3.41
CA GLN A 12 -9.24 5.86 -4.40
C GLN A 12 -7.79 5.74 -3.92
N ARG A 13 -7.53 6.00 -2.63
CA ARG A 13 -6.21 5.79 -2.02
C ARG A 13 -5.81 4.32 -2.04
N ILE A 14 -6.73 3.43 -1.66
CA ILE A 14 -6.53 1.96 -1.72
C ILE A 14 -6.21 1.51 -3.14
N GLN A 15 -6.93 2.02 -4.15
CA GLN A 15 -6.69 1.67 -5.54
C GLN A 15 -5.30 2.12 -6.00
N GLN A 16 -4.90 3.35 -5.68
CA GLN A 16 -3.57 3.86 -6.03
C GLN A 16 -2.45 3.07 -5.35
N ALA A 17 -2.58 2.79 -4.05
CA ALA A 17 -1.64 1.95 -3.30
C ALA A 17 -1.54 0.54 -3.91
N THR A 18 -2.68 -0.05 -4.28
CA THR A 18 -2.74 -1.38 -4.92
C THR A 18 -1.95 -1.42 -6.23
N VAL A 19 -2.08 -0.39 -7.08
CA VAL A 19 -1.34 -0.32 -8.36
C VAL A 19 0.17 -0.24 -8.11
N ILE A 20 0.60 0.51 -7.09
CA ILE A 20 2.03 0.62 -6.74
C ILE A 20 2.57 -0.72 -6.25
N LEU A 21 1.85 -1.37 -5.33
CA LEU A 21 2.24 -2.68 -4.79
C LEU A 21 2.24 -3.79 -5.86
N GLN A 22 1.32 -3.73 -6.83
CA GLN A 22 1.24 -4.71 -7.91
C GLN A 22 2.53 -4.71 -8.75
N ARG A 23 3.08 -3.53 -9.05
CA ARG A 23 4.36 -3.40 -9.79
C ARG A 23 5.49 -4.09 -9.07
N VAL A 24 5.58 -3.93 -7.74
CA VAL A 24 6.61 -4.58 -6.92
C VAL A 24 6.37 -6.10 -6.86
N ALA A 25 5.12 -6.54 -6.74
CA ALA A 25 4.76 -7.96 -6.66
C ALA A 25 5.09 -8.76 -7.93
N GLU A 26 4.99 -8.12 -9.10
CA GLU A 26 5.20 -8.74 -10.42
C GLU A 26 6.65 -8.68 -10.92
N ASP A 27 7.48 -7.80 -10.35
CA ASP A 27 8.86 -7.61 -10.79
C ASP A 27 9.79 -8.75 -10.33
N LEU A 28 10.24 -9.59 -11.26
CA LEU A 28 11.12 -10.73 -10.96
C LEU A 28 12.51 -10.34 -10.42
N GLY A 29 12.91 -9.07 -10.52
CA GLY A 29 14.10 -8.50 -9.89
C GLY A 29 13.94 -8.25 -8.38
N VAL A 30 12.72 -8.34 -7.85
CA VAL A 30 12.44 -8.18 -6.41
C VAL A 30 12.45 -9.55 -5.70
N PRO A 31 13.12 -9.67 -4.54
CA PRO A 31 13.13 -10.90 -3.74
C PRO A 31 11.72 -11.45 -3.44
N ARG A 32 11.59 -12.78 -3.48
CA ARG A 32 10.30 -13.48 -3.40
C ARG A 32 9.51 -13.15 -2.13
N ASN A 33 10.18 -12.97 -0.99
CA ASN A 33 9.55 -12.63 0.27
C ASN A 33 8.87 -11.26 0.21
N ILE A 34 9.52 -10.25 -0.38
CA ILE A 34 8.97 -8.90 -0.57
C ILE A 34 7.79 -8.92 -1.53
N ARG A 35 7.91 -9.64 -2.67
CA ARG A 35 6.80 -9.82 -3.62
C ARG A 35 5.59 -10.49 -2.99
N ARG A 36 5.83 -11.49 -2.13
CA ARG A 36 4.78 -12.17 -1.38
C ARG A 36 4.05 -11.21 -0.45
N VAL A 37 4.77 -10.40 0.33
CA VAL A 37 4.14 -9.42 1.22
C VAL A 37 3.28 -8.43 0.42
N CYS A 38 3.82 -7.86 -0.67
CA CYS A 38 3.06 -6.96 -1.53
C CYS A 38 1.78 -7.63 -2.10
N SER A 39 1.87 -8.88 -2.53
CA SER A 39 0.72 -9.65 -3.04
C SER A 39 -0.34 -9.89 -1.96
N GLU A 40 0.05 -10.22 -0.73
CA GLU A 40 -0.88 -10.41 0.38
C GLU A 40 -1.52 -9.09 0.81
N SER A 41 -0.74 -8.00 0.85
CA SER A 41 -1.25 -6.64 1.12
C SER A 41 -2.35 -6.25 0.13
N ILE A 42 -2.17 -6.52 -1.16
CA ILE A 42 -3.16 -6.26 -2.20
C ILE A 42 -4.48 -7.02 -1.93
N LYS A 43 -4.40 -8.29 -1.53
CA LYS A 43 -5.60 -9.08 -1.19
C LYS A 43 -6.35 -8.50 0.00
N ILE A 44 -5.63 -8.06 1.03
CA ILE A 44 -6.23 -7.42 2.21
C ILE A 44 -6.91 -6.11 1.81
N LEU A 45 -6.22 -5.28 1.03
CA LEU A 45 -6.74 -4.02 0.51
C LEU A 45 -8.00 -4.21 -0.35
N GLN A 46 -8.09 -5.27 -1.16
CA GLN A 46 -9.25 -5.54 -2.00
C GLN A 46 -10.42 -6.23 -1.28
N SER A 47 -10.22 -6.70 -0.05
CA SER A 47 -11.26 -7.36 0.73
C SER A 47 -12.40 -6.40 1.05
N LYS A 48 -13.65 -6.79 0.79
CA LYS A 48 -14.84 -6.01 1.21
C LYS A 48 -15.36 -6.37 2.60
N LYS A 49 -14.64 -7.24 3.32
CA LYS A 49 -15.08 -7.76 4.64
C LYS A 49 -14.77 -6.81 5.80
N GLN A 50 -13.87 -5.84 5.60
CA GLN A 50 -13.36 -4.94 6.62
C GLN A 50 -13.49 -3.48 6.15
N SER A 51 -13.55 -2.53 7.09
CA SER A 51 -13.53 -1.11 6.76
C SER A 51 -12.25 -0.73 6.00
N PRO A 52 -12.27 0.32 5.16
CA PRO A 52 -11.06 0.82 4.50
C PRO A 52 -9.92 1.12 5.48
N ALA A 53 -10.22 1.73 6.63
CA ALA A 53 -9.24 2.07 7.66
C ALA A 53 -8.60 0.83 8.29
N LEU A 54 -9.39 -0.21 8.62
CA LEU A 54 -8.85 -1.44 9.19
C LEU A 54 -7.95 -2.18 8.19
N ARG A 55 -8.35 -2.21 6.90
CA ARG A 55 -7.51 -2.77 5.83
C ARG A 55 -6.20 -2.00 5.69
N ALA A 56 -6.27 -0.67 5.66
CA ALA A 56 -5.11 0.19 5.54
C ALA A 56 -4.15 0.00 6.72
N SER A 57 -4.65 0.03 7.96
CA SER A 57 -3.86 -0.17 9.17
C SER A 57 -3.13 -1.53 9.17
N ASN A 58 -3.82 -2.62 8.83
CA ASN A 58 -3.21 -3.94 8.73
C ASN A 58 -2.08 -3.98 7.68
N VAL A 59 -2.31 -3.36 6.53
CA VAL A 59 -1.35 -3.36 5.42
C VAL A 59 -0.14 -2.47 5.72
N ILE A 60 -0.32 -1.32 6.36
CA ILE A 60 0.79 -0.44 6.76
C ILE A 60 1.77 -1.20 7.64
N SER A 61 1.29 -1.89 8.69
CA SER A 61 2.16 -2.69 9.56
C SER A 61 2.98 -3.75 8.81
N MET A 62 2.35 -4.45 7.84
CA MET A 62 3.05 -5.44 7.01
C MET A 62 4.11 -4.81 6.11
N LEU A 63 3.80 -3.65 5.54
CA LEU A 63 4.69 -2.92 4.64
C LEU A 63 5.86 -2.30 5.39
N ASP A 64 5.64 -1.79 6.59
CA ASP A 64 6.68 -1.25 7.47
C ASP A 64 7.69 -2.34 7.85
N GLU A 65 7.22 -3.53 8.25
CA GLU A 65 8.09 -4.69 8.51
C GLU A 65 8.86 -5.10 7.26
N CYS A 66 8.17 -5.21 6.12
CA CYS A 66 8.79 -5.53 4.82
C CYS A 66 9.85 -4.51 4.41
N SER A 67 9.64 -3.23 4.73
CA SER A 67 10.58 -2.17 4.41
C SER A 67 11.90 -2.32 5.17
N GLN A 68 11.92 -3.01 6.31
CA GLN A 68 13.14 -3.21 7.10
C GLN A 68 14.04 -4.33 6.55
N ASP A 69 13.58 -5.10 5.56
CA ASP A 69 14.38 -6.16 4.94
C ASP A 69 15.69 -5.59 4.37
N PRO A 70 16.86 -6.17 4.70
CA PRO A 70 18.15 -5.67 4.24
C PRO A 70 18.38 -5.91 2.73
N ASN A 71 17.67 -6.86 2.12
CA ASN A 71 17.80 -7.23 0.70
C ASN A 71 16.78 -6.53 -0.20
N ILE A 72 15.92 -5.64 0.33
CA ILE A 72 14.97 -4.92 -0.51
C ILE A 72 15.69 -3.95 -1.47
N PRO A 73 15.39 -4.03 -2.79
CA PRO A 73 15.88 -3.04 -3.74
C PRO A 73 15.38 -1.63 -3.41
N LEU A 74 16.22 -0.61 -3.63
CA LEU A 74 15.89 0.78 -3.32
C LEU A 74 14.56 1.23 -3.96
N PHE A 75 14.33 0.89 -5.23
CA PHE A 75 13.10 1.26 -5.93
C PHE A 75 11.85 0.63 -5.29
N ALA A 76 11.95 -0.63 -4.83
CA ALA A 76 10.85 -1.31 -4.16
C ALA A 76 10.56 -0.69 -2.80
N ARG A 77 11.61 -0.31 -2.05
CA ARG A 77 11.48 0.44 -0.78
C ARG A 77 10.77 1.77 -0.99
N THR A 78 11.16 2.54 -2.01
CA THR A 78 10.50 3.81 -2.34
C THR A 78 9.04 3.62 -2.75
N ALA A 79 8.74 2.58 -3.54
CA ALA A 79 7.37 2.26 -3.93
C ALA A 79 6.51 1.86 -2.71
N ILE A 80 7.06 1.04 -1.80
CA ILE A 80 6.38 0.68 -0.55
C ILE A 80 6.10 1.93 0.29
N TRP A 81 7.09 2.81 0.45
CA TRP A 81 6.89 4.07 1.17
C TRP A 81 5.77 4.92 0.56
N GLN A 82 5.73 5.05 -0.77
CA GLN A 82 4.66 5.75 -1.47
C GLN A 82 3.28 5.12 -1.20
N ALA A 83 3.19 3.78 -1.19
CA ALA A 83 1.96 3.07 -0.88
C ALA A 83 1.53 3.31 0.59
N VAL A 84 2.46 3.27 1.53
CA VAL A 84 2.21 3.57 2.95
C VAL A 84 1.65 4.99 3.11
N SER A 85 2.29 6.00 2.53
CA SER A 85 1.80 7.39 2.62
C SER A 85 0.40 7.62 2.05
N LEU A 86 0.01 6.85 1.02
CA LEU A 86 -1.36 6.86 0.51
C LEU A 86 -2.35 6.30 1.52
N LEU A 87 -2.00 5.16 2.13
CA LEU A 87 -2.81 4.43 3.10
C LEU A 87 -2.92 5.16 4.45
N GLU A 88 -1.87 5.86 4.90
CA GLU A 88 -1.91 6.70 6.11
C GLU A 88 -2.93 7.85 6.01
N GLY A 89 -3.22 8.29 4.78
CA GLY A 89 -4.27 9.26 4.51
C GLY A 89 -5.70 8.71 4.65
N ILE A 90 -5.86 7.42 4.95
CA ILE A 90 -7.12 6.79 5.30
C ILE A 90 -7.22 6.79 6.82
N ARG A 91 -7.85 7.83 7.37
CA ARG A 91 -8.16 7.90 8.81
C ARG A 91 -9.59 7.42 9.04
N ASP A 92 -9.80 6.70 10.14
CA ASP A 92 -11.15 6.58 10.71
C ASP A 92 -11.55 7.99 11.15
N GLU A 93 -12.54 8.58 10.48
CA GLU A 93 -13.32 9.66 11.06
C GLU A 93 -14.17 9.03 12.15
N GLY A 94 -13.62 9.00 13.37
CA GLY A 94 -14.35 8.67 14.59
C GLY A 94 -15.34 9.77 14.95
#